data_AF-G0QFP9-F1
#
_entry.id   AF-G0QFP9-F1
#
_cell.length_a   1.000
_cell.length_b   1.000
_cell.length_c   1.000
_cell.angle_alpha   90.00
_cell.angle_beta   90.00
_cell.angle_gamma   90.00
#
_symmetry.space_group_name_H-M   'P 1'
#
loop_
_entity.id
_entity.type
_entity.pdbx_description
1 polymer ?
#
loop_
_entity_poly.entity_id
_entity_poly.type
_entity_poly.pdbx_seq_one_letter_code
_entity_poly.pdbx_strand_id
1 'polypeptide(L)'
;MSSTRSAYHVKKNPEKRCRDVTSNLYNVEDDFSKMALICSLRGFKPPTASCVLAALDPGRHAVVDTRVWASLERLDFFDSRKESFEPDDYVEMMEAIRDISDETGFSCSEVGYSLFAYDVEVREGTLH
;
A
#
# COMPACT_ATOMS: atom_id res chain seq x y z
N MET A 1 4.50 -10.03 5.43
CA MET A 1 4.34 -11.39 4.84
C MET A 1 2.94 -11.49 4.24
N SER A 2 2.82 -11.51 2.91
CA SER A 2 1.53 -11.76 2.25
C SER A 2 1.09 -13.20 2.52
N SER A 3 0.08 -13.37 3.37
CA SER A 3 -0.47 -14.69 3.73
C SER A 3 -0.89 -15.45 2.47
N THR A 4 -0.53 -16.74 2.39
CA THR A 4 -0.97 -17.73 1.40
C THR A 4 -2.50 -17.76 1.19
N ARG A 5 -3.27 -17.23 2.15
CA ARG A 5 -4.74 -17.09 2.10
C ARG A 5 -5.20 -16.09 1.04
N SER A 6 -4.48 -14.98 0.84
CA SER A 6 -4.76 -14.00 -0.22
C SER A 6 -4.56 -14.61 -1.62
N ALA A 7 -3.45 -15.33 -1.80
CA ALA A 7 -3.07 -15.90 -3.10
C ALA A 7 -4.14 -16.83 -3.68
N TYR A 8 -4.86 -17.59 -2.83
CA TYR A 8 -5.98 -18.42 -3.27
C TYR A 8 -7.14 -17.59 -3.84
N HIS A 9 -7.49 -16.47 -3.21
CA HIS A 9 -8.56 -15.59 -3.67
C HIS A 9 -8.15 -14.79 -4.91
N VAL A 10 -6.89 -14.32 -4.97
CA VAL A 10 -6.32 -13.61 -6.12
C VAL A 10 -6.42 -14.47 -7.39
N LYS A 11 -6.08 -15.76 -7.31
CA LYS A 11 -6.14 -16.71 -8.44
C LYS A 11 -7.55 -16.99 -8.96
N LYS A 12 -8.60 -16.61 -8.22
CA LYS A 12 -10.01 -16.78 -8.67
C LYS A 12 -10.52 -15.63 -9.54
N ASN A 13 -9.74 -14.57 -9.73
CA ASN A 13 -10.14 -13.49 -10.62
C ASN A 13 -10.07 -13.97 -12.08
N PRO A 14 -11.12 -13.74 -12.89
CA PRO A 14 -11.04 -14.01 -14.33
C PRO A 14 -9.96 -13.16 -14.98
N GLU A 15 -9.16 -13.77 -15.86
CA GLU A 15 -8.04 -13.09 -16.52
C GLU A 15 -8.47 -11.81 -17.24
N LYS A 16 -9.59 -11.86 -17.98
CA LYS A 16 -10.14 -10.68 -18.65
C LYS A 16 -10.39 -9.53 -17.66
N ARG A 17 -10.94 -9.83 -16.48
CA ARG A 17 -11.21 -8.80 -15.47
C ARG A 17 -9.92 -8.19 -14.91
N CYS A 18 -8.89 -9.00 -14.67
CA CYS A 18 -7.58 -8.48 -14.25
C CYS A 18 -7.01 -7.53 -15.31
N ARG A 19 -7.08 -7.90 -16.60
CA ARG A 19 -6.63 -7.05 -17.72
C ARG A 19 -7.45 -5.76 -17.83
N ASP A 20 -8.77 -5.85 -17.73
CA ASP A 20 -9.67 -4.69 -17.80
C ASP A 20 -9.38 -3.71 -16.63
N VAL A 21 -9.29 -4.21 -15.39
CA VAL A 21 -8.99 -3.39 -14.20
C VAL A 21 -7.62 -2.72 -14.31
N THR A 22 -6.58 -3.48 -14.63
CA THR A 22 -5.22 -2.91 -14.76
C THR A 22 -5.11 -1.91 -15.91
N SER A 23 -5.81 -2.13 -17.03
CA SER A 23 -5.88 -1.15 -18.13
C SER A 23 -6.58 0.13 -17.70
N ASN A 24 -7.64 0.03 -16.89
CA ASN A 24 -8.37 1.20 -16.40
C ASN A 24 -7.53 2.07 -15.44
N LEU A 25 -6.53 1.52 -14.75
CA LEU A 25 -5.65 2.30 -13.86
C LEU A 25 -4.92 3.42 -14.58
N TYR A 26 -4.64 3.27 -15.88
CA TYR A 26 -3.98 4.29 -16.68
C TYR A 26 -4.91 5.46 -17.05
N ASN A 27 -6.23 5.29 -16.90
CA ASN A 27 -7.23 6.31 -17.21
C ASN A 27 -7.76 7.03 -15.96
N VAL A 28 -7.28 6.65 -14.78
CA VAL A 28 -7.66 7.23 -13.49
C VAL A 28 -6.46 7.96 -12.92
N GLU A 29 -6.66 9.18 -12.43
CA GLU A 29 -5.56 10.02 -11.96
C GLU A 29 -5.33 9.89 -10.45
N ASP A 30 -6.41 9.85 -9.66
CA ASP A 30 -6.36 9.87 -8.21
C ASP A 30 -6.09 8.49 -7.58
N ASP A 31 -5.45 8.52 -6.42
CA ASP A 31 -5.00 7.33 -5.71
C ASP A 31 -6.16 6.52 -5.14
N PHE A 32 -7.20 7.19 -4.63
CA PHE A 32 -8.38 6.53 -4.08
C PHE A 32 -9.02 5.63 -5.12
N SER A 33 -9.32 6.18 -6.30
CA SER A 33 -10.01 5.47 -7.37
C SER A 33 -9.16 4.34 -7.94
N LYS A 34 -7.84 4.55 -8.09
CA LYS A 34 -6.89 3.47 -8.46
C LYS A 34 -6.91 2.32 -7.44
N MET A 35 -6.85 2.66 -6.15
CA MET A 35 -6.85 1.68 -5.06
C MET A 35 -8.19 0.93 -5.01
N ALA A 36 -9.31 1.65 -5.07
CA ALA A 36 -10.66 1.07 -5.08
C ALA A 36 -10.87 0.13 -6.27
N LEU A 37 -10.37 0.48 -7.46
CA LEU A 37 -10.42 -0.38 -8.65
C LEU A 37 -9.69 -1.71 -8.43
N ILE A 38 -8.48 -1.69 -7.87
CA ILE A 38 -7.72 -2.92 -7.60
C ILE A 38 -8.41 -3.72 -6.49
N CYS A 39 -8.89 -3.06 -5.43
CA CYS A 39 -9.61 -3.70 -4.33
C CYS A 39 -10.94 -4.33 -4.74
N SER A 40 -11.50 -3.97 -5.90
CA SER A 40 -12.66 -4.68 -6.47
C SER A 40 -12.33 -6.12 -6.91
N LEU A 41 -11.05 -6.45 -7.09
CA LEU A 41 -10.59 -7.81 -7.40
C LEU A 41 -10.56 -8.67 -6.13
N ARG A 42 -10.89 -9.96 -6.28
CA ARG A 42 -10.91 -10.92 -5.18
C ARG A 42 -9.52 -11.06 -4.57
N GLY A 43 -9.42 -10.95 -3.25
CA GLY A 43 -8.16 -11.12 -2.52
C GLY A 43 -7.26 -9.87 -2.47
N PHE A 44 -7.69 -8.76 -3.07
CA PHE A 44 -6.99 -7.49 -3.00
C PHE A 44 -7.60 -6.60 -1.91
N LYS A 45 -6.88 -6.50 -0.79
CA LYS A 45 -7.04 -5.43 0.19
C LYS A 45 -5.91 -4.41 0.00
N PRO A 46 -6.02 -3.19 0.56
CA PRO A 46 -5.05 -2.12 0.27
C PRO A 46 -3.58 -2.53 0.39
N PRO A 47 -3.16 -3.36 1.36
CA PRO A 47 -1.78 -3.83 1.38
C PRO A 47 -1.36 -4.64 0.14
N THR A 48 -2.18 -5.62 -0.28
CA THR A 48 -1.91 -6.41 -1.49
C THR A 48 -2.06 -5.58 -2.76
N ALA A 49 -3.02 -4.66 -2.79
CA ALA A 49 -3.29 -3.79 -3.93
C ALA A 49 -2.17 -2.75 -4.14
N SER A 50 -1.59 -2.23 -3.07
CA SER A 50 -0.46 -1.29 -3.13
C SER A 50 0.76 -1.89 -3.85
N CYS A 51 0.99 -3.21 -3.73
CA CYS A 51 2.01 -3.92 -4.50
C CYS A 51 1.83 -3.77 -6.01
N VAL A 52 0.59 -3.72 -6.51
CA VAL A 52 0.31 -3.54 -7.92
C VAL A 52 0.65 -2.11 -8.34
N LEU A 53 0.23 -1.11 -7.57
CA LEU A 53 0.51 0.30 -7.89
C LEU A 53 2.02 0.60 -7.83
N ALA A 54 2.72 0.15 -6.79
CA ALA A 54 4.15 0.32 -6.67
C ALA A 54 4.94 -0.41 -7.78
N ALA A 55 4.45 -1.56 -8.26
CA ALA A 55 5.06 -2.25 -9.39
C ALA A 55 4.85 -1.52 -10.73
N LEU A 56 3.75 -0.77 -10.89
CA LEU A 56 3.44 -0.01 -12.10
C LEU A 56 4.17 1.35 -12.12
N ASP A 57 4.28 2.03 -10.99
CA ASP A 57 4.92 3.34 -10.86
C ASP A 57 5.54 3.50 -9.45
N PRO A 58 6.77 3.00 -9.24
CA PRO A 58 7.46 3.05 -7.95
C PRO A 58 7.91 4.47 -7.55
N GLY A 59 7.91 5.40 -8.50
CA GLY A 59 8.23 6.81 -8.23
C GLY A 59 7.10 7.51 -7.49
N ARG A 60 5.84 7.16 -7.79
CA ARG A 60 4.64 7.78 -7.21
C ARG A 60 3.93 6.95 -6.15
N HIS A 61 4.21 5.65 -6.07
CA HIS A 61 3.51 4.72 -5.20
C HIS A 61 4.47 3.83 -4.39
N ALA A 62 4.02 3.43 -3.21
CA ALA A 62 4.75 2.56 -2.31
C ALA A 62 3.93 1.31 -1.93
N VAL A 63 4.61 0.25 -1.52
CA VAL A 63 3.97 -0.88 -0.84
C VAL A 63 3.71 -0.47 0.60
N VAL A 64 2.46 -0.58 1.05
CA VAL A 64 2.06 -0.20 2.41
C VAL A 64 1.37 -1.35 3.12
N ASP A 65 1.56 -1.44 4.43
CA ASP A 65 0.86 -2.40 5.29
C ASP A 65 0.80 -1.87 6.74
N THR A 66 0.42 -2.74 7.69
CA THR A 66 0.32 -2.39 9.10
C THR A 66 1.62 -1.88 9.70
N ARG A 67 2.78 -2.27 9.18
CA ARG A 67 4.08 -1.81 9.65
C ARG A 67 4.42 -0.43 9.15
N VAL A 68 4.06 -0.14 7.90
CA VAL A 68 4.21 1.20 7.35
C VAL A 68 3.34 2.18 8.13
N TRP A 69 2.08 1.82 8.39
CA TRP A 69 1.20 2.61 9.25
C TRP A 69 1.80 2.81 10.66
N ALA A 70 2.26 1.74 11.31
CA ALA A 70 2.86 1.83 12.64
C ALA A 70 4.14 2.69 12.66
N SER A 71 4.89 2.72 11.57
CA SER A 71 6.08 3.59 11.46
C SER A 71 5.69 5.05 11.34
N LEU A 72 4.69 5.34 10.51
CA LEU A 72 4.15 6.70 10.35
C LEU A 72 3.50 7.21 11.66
N GLU A 73 2.78 6.36 12.38
CA GLU A 73 2.26 6.68 13.73
C GLU A 73 3.38 7.03 14.71
N ARG A 74 4.47 6.25 14.77
CA ARG A 74 5.63 6.55 15.63
C ARG A 74 6.39 7.81 15.24
N LEU A 75 6.25 8.26 14.00
CA LEU A 75 6.82 9.50 13.48
C LEU A 75 5.83 10.67 13.60
N ASP A 76 4.74 10.50 14.35
CA ASP A 76 3.70 11.50 14.62
C ASP A 76 2.91 11.95 13.37
N PHE A 77 2.88 11.14 12.30
CA PHE A 77 2.01 11.40 11.14
C PHE A 77 0.55 11.00 11.40
N PHE A 78 0.30 10.00 12.24
CA PHE A 78 -1.04 9.48 12.54
C PHE A 78 -1.28 9.37 14.05
N ASP A 79 -2.48 9.70 14.50
CA ASP A 79 -2.85 9.72 15.92
C ASP A 79 -3.22 8.34 16.51
N SER A 80 -3.36 7.31 15.68
CA SER A 80 -3.88 6.02 16.15
C SER A 80 -3.31 4.83 15.38
N ARG A 81 -3.24 3.68 16.07
CA ARG A 81 -2.90 2.41 15.44
C ARG A 81 -4.06 1.83 14.66
N LYS A 82 -3.72 1.18 13.54
CA LYS A 82 -4.68 0.56 12.65
C LYS A 82 -4.11 -0.72 12.02
N GLU A 83 -4.96 -1.74 11.92
CA GLU A 83 -4.57 -3.06 11.40
C GLU A 83 -5.33 -3.50 10.15
N SER A 84 -6.40 -2.77 9.82
CA SER A 84 -7.25 -3.01 8.66
C SER A 84 -7.41 -1.71 7.88
N PHE A 85 -7.23 -1.80 6.57
CA PHE A 85 -7.18 -0.62 5.72
C PHE A 85 -8.27 -0.66 4.64
N GLU A 86 -8.76 0.52 4.32
CA GLU A 86 -9.63 0.85 3.19
C GLU A 86 -8.90 1.81 2.23
N PRO A 87 -9.45 2.11 1.04
CA PRO A 87 -8.76 2.94 0.05
C PRO A 87 -8.36 4.34 0.55
N ASP A 88 -9.13 4.96 1.44
CA ASP A 88 -8.78 6.25 2.03
C ASP A 88 -7.50 6.17 2.88
N ASP A 89 -7.31 5.08 3.63
CA ASP A 89 -6.10 4.87 4.44
C ASP A 89 -4.85 4.74 3.57
N TYR A 90 -5.01 4.22 2.35
CA TYR A 90 -3.92 4.20 1.38
C TYR A 90 -3.54 5.60 0.93
N VAL A 91 -4.53 6.46 0.66
CA VAL A 91 -4.28 7.86 0.28
C VAL A 91 -3.53 8.58 1.40
N GLU A 92 -4.00 8.43 2.64
CA GLU A 92 -3.38 9.05 3.82
C GLU A 92 -1.92 8.59 4.02
N MET A 93 -1.64 7.29 3.90
CA MET A 93 -0.27 6.78 3.91
C MET A 93 0.58 7.34 2.76
N MET A 94 0.01 7.46 1.55
CA MET A 94 0.75 7.95 0.40
C MET A 94 1.05 9.45 0.47
N GLU A 95 0.20 10.26 1.09
CA GLU A 95 0.46 11.67 1.36
C GLU A 95 1.69 11.81 2.27
N ALA A 96 1.70 11.14 3.43
CA ALA A 96 2.85 11.15 4.34
C ALA A 96 4.15 10.62 3.69
N ILE A 97 4.05 9.55 2.89
CA ILE A 97 5.21 9.00 2.17
C ILE A 97 5.75 9.98 1.13
N ARG A 98 4.88 10.73 0.45
CA ARG A 98 5.30 11.75 -0.53
C ARG A 98 5.96 12.94 0.12
N ASP A 99 5.47 13.38 1.27
CA ASP A 99 6.12 14.44 2.04
C ASP A 99 7.56 14.02 2.40
N ILE A 100 7.75 12.80 2.91
CA ILE A 100 9.10 12.26 3.22
C ILE A 100 9.94 12.11 1.94
N SER A 101 9.34 11.65 0.84
CA SER A 101 10.00 11.52 -0.46
C SER A 101 10.52 12.88 -0.96
N ASP A 102 9.70 13.92 -0.87
CA ASP A 102 10.05 15.27 -1.30
C ASP A 102 11.14 15.89 -0.40
N GLU A 103 11.09 15.64 0.91
CA GLU A 103 12.10 16.12 1.86
C GLU A 103 13.47 15.43 1.69
N THR A 104 13.47 14.12 1.39
CA THR A 104 14.69 13.30 1.38
C THR A 104 15.28 13.08 -0.02
N GLY A 105 14.47 13.26 -1.07
CA GLY A 105 14.84 12.97 -2.46
C GLY A 105 14.83 11.48 -2.82
N PHE A 106 14.42 10.59 -1.92
CA PHE A 106 14.21 9.17 -2.23
C PHE A 106 12.85 8.96 -2.90
N SER A 107 12.71 7.90 -3.71
CA SER A 107 11.41 7.57 -4.31
C SER A 107 10.40 7.11 -3.26
N CYS A 108 9.10 7.27 -3.56
CA CYS A 108 8.02 6.76 -2.71
C CYS A 108 8.22 5.28 -2.34
N SER A 109 8.62 4.43 -3.30
CA SER A 109 8.89 3.02 -3.04
C SER A 109 10.06 2.78 -2.07
N GLU A 110 11.13 3.59 -2.15
CA GLU A 110 12.27 3.50 -1.21
C GLU A 110 11.88 3.97 0.18
N VAL A 111 11.10 5.04 0.28
CA VAL A 111 10.55 5.53 1.56
C VAL A 111 9.65 4.46 2.19
N GLY A 112 8.71 3.89 1.45
CA GLY A 112 7.84 2.81 1.96
C GLY A 112 8.63 1.59 2.44
N TYR A 113 9.69 1.20 1.70
CA TYR A 113 10.59 0.13 2.14
C TYR A 113 11.34 0.49 3.43
N SER A 114 11.79 1.73 3.54
CA SER A 114 12.51 2.23 4.72
C SER A 114 11.61 2.27 5.95
N LEU A 115 10.36 2.70 5.81
CA LEU A 115 9.34 2.66 6.88
C LEU A 115 9.07 1.21 7.31
N PHE A 116 8.89 0.29 6.35
CA PHE A 116 8.72 -1.12 6.69
C PHE A 116 9.93 -1.70 7.45
N ALA A 117 11.15 -1.35 7.04
CA ALA A 117 12.38 -1.79 7.70
C ALA A 117 12.55 -1.16 9.09
N TYR A 118 12.17 0.12 9.23
CA TYR A 118 12.19 0.83 10.50
C TYR A 118 11.35 0.13 11.56
N ASP A 119 10.11 -0.28 11.25
CA ASP A 119 9.27 -1.06 12.18
C ASP A 119 9.95 -2.35 12.65
N VAL A 120 10.69 -3.03 11.76
CA VAL A 120 11.40 -4.28 12.11
C VAL A 120 12.48 -4.02 13.16
N GLU A 121 13.19 -2.90 13.05
CA GLU A 121 14.26 -2.52 13.97
C GLU A 121 13.73 -2.03 15.33
N VAL A 122 12.64 -1.25 15.35
CA VAL A 122 12.20 -0.55 16.56
C VAL A 122 11.04 -1.20 17.31
N ARG A 123 10.34 -2.18 16.73
CA ARG A 123 9.19 -2.77 17.41
C ARG A 123 9.63 -3.62 18.61
N GLU A 124 8.91 -3.46 19.72
CA GLU A 124 8.91 -4.41 20.82
C GLU A 124 7.76 -5.41 20.62
N GLY A 125 8.06 -6.71 20.53
CA GLY A 125 7.06 -7.78 20.39
C GLY A 125 6.65 -8.14 18.95
N THR A 126 5.57 -8.91 18.81
CA THR A 126 5.00 -9.31 17.51
C THR A 126 3.77 -8.46 17.13
N LEU A 127 3.48 -8.35 15.83
CA LEU A 127 2.22 -7.81 15.34
C LEU A 127 1.10 -8.73 15.86
N HIS A 128 0.24 -8.23 16.74
CA HIS A 128 -0.76 -9.01 17.46
C HIS A 128 -2.16 -8.65 17.03
#